data_AF-A0A938RQZ9-F1
#
_entry.id   AF-A0A938RQZ9-F1
#
_cell.length_a   1.000
_cell.length_b   1.000
_cell.length_c   1.000
_cell.angle_alpha   90.00
_cell.angle_beta   90.00
_cell.angle_gamma   90.00
#
_symmetry.space_group_name_H-M   'P 1'
#
loop_
_entity.id
_entity.type
_entity.pdbx_description
1 polymer ?
#
loop_
_entity_poly.entity_id
_entity_poly.type
_entity_poly.pdbx_seq_one_letter_code
_entity_poly.pdbx_strand_id
1 'polypeptide(L)'
;MKRRRSGVNSVVQEARTSPAAVAEDVLEKKLEDIATILSATETGKSRLYDDVLVMVDRILFRLALKRSNHVKSAAAAYLGINRNTFNNKMVKLGIDNHEQ
;
A
#
# COMPACT_ATOMS: atom_id res chain seq x y z
N MET A 1 5.25 42.37 -28.87
CA MET A 1 5.20 40.90 -29.11
C MET A 1 6.47 40.25 -28.57
N LYS A 2 6.46 39.70 -27.35
CA LYS A 2 7.57 38.86 -26.84
C LYS A 2 6.98 37.65 -26.14
N ARG A 3 7.07 36.50 -26.82
CA ARG A 3 6.73 35.17 -26.30
C ARG A 3 7.81 34.75 -25.30
N ARG A 4 7.41 34.34 -24.09
CA ARG A 4 8.18 33.42 -23.24
C ARG A 4 7.20 32.48 -22.52
N ARG A 5 6.82 31.39 -23.19
CA ARG A 5 6.30 30.16 -22.56
C ARG A 5 7.40 29.12 -22.66
N SER A 6 8.16 28.90 -21.59
CA SER A 6 9.11 27.77 -21.51
C SER A 6 9.51 27.43 -20.08
N GLY A 7 8.59 27.60 -19.11
CA GLY A 7 8.83 27.26 -17.71
C GLY A 7 8.15 25.98 -17.22
N VAL A 8 7.31 25.34 -18.05
CA VAL A 8 6.42 24.25 -17.58
C VAL A 8 6.98 22.85 -17.86
N ASN A 9 7.92 22.71 -18.81
CA ASN A 9 8.44 21.38 -19.17
C ASN A 9 9.59 20.88 -18.28
N SER A 10 10.24 21.74 -17.49
CA SER A 10 11.42 21.36 -16.71
C SER A 10 11.08 20.61 -15.42
N VAL A 11 9.85 20.78 -14.89
CA VAL A 11 9.44 20.24 -13.58
C VAL A 11 8.87 18.81 -13.71
N VAL A 12 8.46 18.40 -14.91
CA VAL A 12 7.77 17.12 -15.14
C VAL A 12 8.76 15.95 -15.30
N GLN A 13 10.05 16.23 -15.55
CA GLN A 13 11.01 15.21 -15.97
C GLN A 13 11.91 14.69 -14.84
N GLU A 14 11.98 15.39 -13.69
CA GLU A 14 12.83 15.03 -12.55
C GLU A 14 12.16 14.07 -11.55
N ALA A 15 10.86 13.77 -11.73
CA ALA A 15 10.08 12.96 -10.80
C ALA A 15 10.17 11.43 -11.01
N ARG A 16 10.86 10.96 -12.07
CA ARG A 16 10.81 9.54 -12.51
C ARG A 16 11.95 8.64 -12.00
N THR A 17 12.77 9.09 -11.05
CA THR A 17 13.94 8.31 -10.56
C THR A 17 14.02 8.20 -9.04
N SER A 18 12.95 8.53 -8.31
CA SER A 18 12.92 8.23 -6.87
C SER A 18 12.72 6.72 -6.64
N PRO A 19 13.32 6.12 -5.59
CA PRO A 19 13.04 4.74 -5.22
C PRO A 19 11.54 4.46 -5.01
N ALA A 20 10.78 5.47 -4.59
CA ALA A 20 9.33 5.39 -4.46
C ALA A 20 8.63 5.24 -5.81
N ALA A 21 9.02 6.02 -6.82
CA ALA A 21 8.48 5.91 -8.18
C ALA A 21 8.78 4.53 -8.80
N VAL A 22 10.00 4.02 -8.60
CA VAL A 22 10.36 2.66 -9.07
C VAL A 22 9.53 1.59 -8.35
N ALA A 23 9.29 1.75 -7.04
CA ALA A 23 8.46 0.82 -6.28
C ALA A 23 6.99 0.88 -6.71
N GLU A 24 6.49 2.08 -7.06
CA GLU A 24 5.14 2.29 -7.60
C GLU A 24 4.97 1.60 -8.95
N ASP A 25 5.90 1.76 -9.88
CA ASP A 25 5.89 1.07 -11.18
C ASP A 25 5.90 -0.47 -11.04
N VAL A 26 6.64 -0.99 -10.05
CA VAL A 26 6.67 -2.42 -9.76
C VAL A 26 5.33 -2.90 -9.17
N LEU A 27 4.75 -2.10 -8.27
CA LEU A 27 3.48 -2.41 -7.64
C LEU A 27 2.33 -2.35 -8.65
N GLU A 28 2.32 -1.38 -9.55
CA GLU A 28 1.30 -1.22 -10.60
C GLU A 28 1.16 -2.50 -11.44
N LYS A 29 2.28 -3.02 -11.95
CA LYS A 29 2.29 -4.27 -12.74
C LYS A 29 1.74 -5.46 -11.97
N LYS A 30 2.09 -5.57 -10.68
CA LYS A 30 1.59 -6.67 -9.83
C LYS A 30 0.11 -6.49 -9.46
N LEU A 31 -0.33 -5.25 -9.33
CA LEU A 31 -1.69 -4.93 -8.96
C LEU A 31 -2.65 -5.14 -10.14
N GLU A 32 -2.20 -4.94 -11.38
CA GLU A 32 -2.95 -5.27 -12.59
C GLU A 32 -3.32 -6.77 -12.65
N ASP A 33 -2.35 -7.65 -12.35
CA ASP A 33 -2.57 -9.09 -12.24
C ASP A 33 -3.61 -9.43 -11.15
N ILE A 34 -3.46 -8.83 -9.95
CA ILE A 34 -4.38 -9.03 -8.82
C ILE A 34 -5.79 -8.55 -9.18
N ALA A 35 -5.90 -7.37 -9.80
CA ALA A 35 -7.19 -6.79 -10.20
C ALA A 35 -7.91 -7.68 -11.21
N THR A 36 -7.17 -8.23 -12.17
CA THR A 36 -7.72 -9.17 -13.15
C THR A 36 -8.28 -10.43 -12.47
N ILE A 37 -7.54 -11.00 -11.52
CA ILE A 37 -7.96 -12.20 -10.77
C ILE A 37 -9.22 -11.94 -9.95
N LEU A 38 -9.24 -10.85 -9.19
CA LEU A 38 -10.36 -10.52 -8.30
C LEU A 38 -11.62 -10.15 -9.09
N SER A 39 -11.47 -9.43 -10.21
CA SER A 39 -12.61 -9.01 -11.05
C SER A 39 -13.32 -10.18 -11.72
N ALA A 40 -12.65 -11.32 -11.92
CA ALA A 40 -13.24 -12.51 -12.54
C ALA A 40 -14.23 -13.25 -11.63
N THR A 41 -14.26 -12.93 -10.33
CA THR A 41 -15.00 -13.72 -9.33
C THR A 41 -16.38 -13.19 -8.98
N GLU A 42 -16.78 -12.00 -9.46
CA GLU A 42 -18.01 -11.35 -9.02
C GLU A 42 -19.10 -11.27 -10.10
N THR A 43 -20.26 -11.86 -9.82
CA THR A 43 -21.50 -11.70 -10.60
C THR A 43 -22.36 -10.52 -10.09
N GLY A 44 -21.74 -9.50 -9.49
CA GLY A 44 -22.41 -8.42 -8.75
C GLY A 44 -21.67 -7.08 -8.75
N LYS A 45 -22.00 -6.18 -7.81
CA LYS A 45 -21.27 -4.90 -7.65
C LYS A 45 -19.83 -5.16 -7.23
N SER A 46 -18.88 -4.60 -7.98
CA SER A 46 -17.46 -4.80 -7.74
C SER A 46 -17.04 -4.39 -6.32
N ARG A 47 -16.38 -5.30 -5.59
CA ARG A 47 -15.75 -5.04 -4.28
C ARG A 47 -14.23 -4.93 -4.34
N LEU A 48 -13.70 -4.88 -5.56
CA LEU A 48 -12.26 -4.88 -5.86
C LEU A 48 -11.46 -3.88 -5.02
N TYR A 49 -11.98 -2.66 -4.85
CA TYR A 49 -11.33 -1.63 -4.05
C TYR A 49 -11.15 -2.05 -2.59
N ASP A 50 -12.21 -2.52 -1.95
CA ASP A 50 -12.20 -2.94 -0.55
C ASP A 50 -11.32 -4.20 -0.38
N ASP A 51 -11.41 -5.14 -1.30
CA ASP A 51 -10.63 -6.38 -1.28
C ASP A 51 -9.12 -6.10 -1.39
N VAL A 52 -8.72 -5.25 -2.32
CA VAL A 52 -7.33 -4.82 -2.48
C VAL A 52 -6.84 -4.08 -1.25
N LEU A 53 -7.62 -3.13 -0.72
CA LEU A 53 -7.23 -2.39 0.48
C LEU A 53 -7.02 -3.30 1.68
N VAL A 54 -7.96 -4.22 1.94
CA VAL A 54 -7.84 -5.19 3.04
C VAL A 54 -6.63 -6.10 2.85
N MET A 55 -6.36 -6.52 1.62
CA MET A 55 -5.20 -7.36 1.30
C MET A 55 -3.88 -6.63 1.58
N VAL A 56 -3.74 -5.39 1.09
CA VAL A 56 -2.55 -4.56 1.31
C VAL A 56 -2.37 -4.24 2.79
N ASP A 57 -3.43 -3.83 3.49
CA ASP A 57 -3.40 -3.59 4.94
C ASP A 57 -2.92 -4.85 5.69
N ARG A 58 -3.45 -6.04 5.36
CA ARG A 58 -3.00 -7.30 5.97
C ARG A 58 -1.52 -7.57 5.75
N ILE A 59 -1.03 -7.41 4.53
CA ILE A 59 0.38 -7.67 4.18
C ILE A 59 1.29 -6.69 4.93
N LEU A 60 0.97 -5.40 4.94
CA LEU A 60 1.75 -4.37 5.64
C LEU A 60 1.86 -4.67 7.14
N PHE A 61 0.75 -5.04 7.78
CA PHE A 61 0.74 -5.35 9.21
C PHE A 61 1.53 -6.62 9.53
N ARG A 62 1.44 -7.67 8.71
CA ARG A 62 2.27 -8.88 8.87
C ARG A 62 3.76 -8.58 8.71
N LEU A 63 4.12 -7.77 7.70
CA LEU A 63 5.51 -7.35 7.48
C LEU A 63 6.05 -6.52 8.65
N ALA A 64 5.25 -5.58 9.17
CA ALA A 64 5.63 -4.79 10.34
C ALA A 64 5.89 -5.69 11.57
N LEU A 65 5.00 -6.64 11.84
CA LEU A 65 5.20 -7.61 12.93
C LEU A 65 6.48 -8.40 12.74
N LYS A 66 6.72 -8.95 11.54
CA LYS A 66 7.93 -9.72 11.23
C LYS A 66 9.20 -8.89 11.43
N ARG A 67 9.22 -7.63 10.98
CA ARG A 67 10.35 -6.71 11.13
C ARG A 67 10.58 -6.24 12.56
N SER A 68 9.57 -6.39 13.42
CA SER A 68 9.60 -5.97 14.82
C SER A 68 9.60 -7.14 15.80
N ASN A 69 9.97 -8.36 15.37
CA ASN A 69 9.96 -9.57 16.19
C ASN A 69 8.62 -9.77 16.95
N HIS A 70 7.51 -9.46 16.27
CA HIS A 70 6.14 -9.55 16.78
C HIS A 70 5.83 -8.63 17.98
N VAL A 71 6.67 -7.64 18.26
CA VAL A 71 6.39 -6.62 19.28
C VAL A 71 5.47 -5.54 18.72
N LYS A 72 4.22 -5.48 19.20
CA LYS A 72 3.17 -4.58 18.67
C LYS A 72 3.53 -3.09 18.72
N SER A 73 4.18 -2.62 19.79
CA SER A 73 4.60 -1.22 19.92
C SER A 73 5.69 -0.86 18.89
N ALA A 74 6.65 -1.75 18.67
CA ALA A 74 7.69 -1.56 17.67
C ALA A 74 7.13 -1.66 16.24
N ALA A 75 6.18 -2.56 15.98
CA ALA A 75 5.51 -2.66 14.67
C ALA A 75 4.65 -1.42 14.36
N ALA A 76 3.96 -0.87 15.36
CA ALA A 76 3.23 0.39 15.22
C ALA A 76 4.17 1.56 14.92
N ALA A 77 5.33 1.63 15.62
CA ALA A 77 6.36 2.62 15.34
C ALA A 77 6.97 2.46 13.95
N TYR A 78 7.20 1.22 13.50
CA TYR A 78 7.69 0.91 12.14
C TYR A 78 6.74 1.42 11.06
N LEU A 79 5.43 1.28 11.26
CA LEU A 79 4.42 1.82 10.34
C LEU A 79 4.16 3.32 10.53
N GLY A 80 4.74 3.97 11.54
CA GLY A 80 4.53 5.38 11.83
C GLY A 80 3.11 5.70 12.32
N ILE A 81 2.41 4.75 12.95
CA ILE A 81 1.05 4.95 13.46
C ILE A 81 0.96 4.75 14.98
N ASN A 82 -0.10 5.31 15.57
CA ASN A 82 -0.36 5.12 16.99
C ASN A 82 -0.59 3.63 17.32
N ARG A 83 -0.03 3.15 18.44
CA ARG A 83 -0.18 1.76 18.92
C ARG A 83 -1.64 1.31 19.03
N ASN A 84 -2.53 2.18 19.50
CA ASN A 84 -3.96 1.86 19.63
C ASN A 84 -4.60 1.68 18.25
N THR A 85 -4.27 2.55 17.30
CA THR A 85 -4.71 2.42 15.90
C THR A 85 -4.20 1.12 15.29
N PHE A 86 -2.92 0.78 15.51
CA PHE A 86 -2.34 -0.48 15.06
C PHE A 86 -3.12 -1.68 15.62
N ASN A 87 -3.34 -1.71 16.94
CA ASN A 87 -4.06 -2.81 17.58
C ASN A 87 -5.50 -2.94 17.07
N ASN A 88 -6.22 -1.81 16.94
CA ASN A 88 -7.60 -1.80 16.41
C ASN A 88 -7.66 -2.30 14.96
N LYS A 89 -6.71 -1.91 14.11
CA LYS A 89 -6.63 -2.42 12.73
C LYS A 89 -6.31 -3.92 12.71
N MET A 90 -5.38 -4.41 13.53
CA MET A 90 -5.11 -5.86 13.57
C MET A 90 -6.35 -6.69 13.90
N VAL A 91 -7.13 -6.28 14.90
CA VAL A 91 -8.38 -6.97 15.27
C VAL A 91 -9.37 -6.95 14.10
N LYS A 92 -9.57 -5.80 13.46
CA LYS A 92 -10.44 -5.68 12.28
C LYS A 92 -9.98 -6.55 11.10
N LEU A 93 -8.67 -6.70 10.91
CA LEU A 93 -8.08 -7.48 9.83
C LEU A 93 -8.02 -8.98 10.15
N GLY A 94 -8.33 -9.40 11.39
CA GLY A 94 -8.24 -10.78 11.84
C GLY A 94 -6.79 -11.29 11.98
N ILE A 95 -5.84 -10.38 12.23
CA ILE A 95 -4.43 -10.73 12.44
C ILE A 95 -4.27 -11.03 13.93
N ASP A 96 -4.63 -12.25 14.33
CA ASP A 96 -4.49 -12.69 15.72
C ASP A 96 -3.15 -13.37 15.96
N ASN A 97 -2.65 -13.31 17.20
CA ASN A 97 -1.26 -13.67 17.56
C ASN A 97 -0.96 -15.18 17.53
N HIS A 98 -1.71 -15.99 16.77
CA HIS A 98 -1.76 -17.45 16.88
C HIS A 98 -1.14 -18.25 15.72
N GLU A 99 -0.51 -17.62 14.73
CA GLU A 99 0.24 -18.34 13.70
C GLU A 99 1.75 -18.16 13.88
N GLN A 100 2.32 -18.88 14.84
CA GLN A 100 3.67 -19.45 14.78
C GLN A 100 3.71 -20.80 15.47
#